data_AF-A0ABD2MLN3-F1
#
_entry.id   AF-A0ABD2MLN3-F1
#
_cell.length_a   1.000
_cell.length_b   1.000
_cell.length_c   1.000
_cell.angle_alpha   90.00
_cell.angle_beta   90.00
_cell.angle_gamma   90.00
#
_symmetry.space_group_name_H-M   'P 1'
#
loop_
_entity.id
_entity.type
_entity.pdbx_description
1 polymer ?
#
loop_
_entity_poly.entity_id
_entity_poly.type
_entity_poly.pdbx_seq_one_letter_code
_entity_poly.pdbx_strand_id
1 'polypeptide(L)'
;MFFNLLLLHSYILVRLHVKRGDHLKGARLLIRVANHISKFPSHIVPILTSTVIECHRAGLRHAAFKYASTLMNPDYRKSIDAKYVKKIEAVVRKPPKNGKGGEPLGDPLEALTPCPYCEYMLPETDIFCSNCKLNIPFCIVTGRHIVKDDLTACPECNFPAIRVEFLDILNKDESSCPMCSEKVDPKKLLKIENTEPYLDIE
;
A
#
# COMPACT_ATOMS: atom_id res chain seq x y z
N MET A 1 16.55 -4.65 8.29
CA MET A 1 15.50 -4.17 9.23
C MET A 1 14.37 -3.41 8.53
N PHE A 2 14.70 -2.65 7.47
CA PHE A 2 13.81 -1.80 6.68
C PHE A 2 12.52 -2.46 6.15
N PHE A 3 12.60 -3.71 5.66
CA PHE A 3 11.43 -4.38 5.07
C PHE A 3 10.32 -4.71 6.08
N ASN A 4 10.64 -5.00 7.34
CA ASN A 4 9.62 -5.24 8.36
C ASN A 4 8.91 -3.95 8.75
N LEU A 5 9.65 -2.84 8.82
CA LEU A 5 9.07 -1.50 9.01
C LEU A 5 8.11 -1.16 7.88
N LEU A 6 8.50 -1.40 6.62
CA LEU A 6 7.62 -1.20 5.46
C LEU A 6 6.30 -1.95 5.60
N LEU A 7 6.32 -3.23 5.97
CA LEU A 7 5.11 -4.04 6.07
C LEU A 7 4.18 -3.57 7.20
N LEU A 8 4.75 -3.28 8.37
CA LEU A 8 3.98 -2.76 9.50
C LEU A 8 3.38 -1.39 9.15
N HIS A 9 4.20 -0.50 8.58
CA HIS A 9 3.78 0.84 8.19
C HIS A 9 2.71 0.81 7.09
N SER A 10 2.87 -0.08 6.11
CA SER A 10 1.85 -0.30 5.07
C SER A 10 0.52 -0.68 5.69
N TYR A 11 0.51 -1.56 6.71
CA TYR A 11 -0.70 -1.96 7.40
C TYR A 11 -1.36 -0.80 8.18
N ILE A 12 -0.57 0.06 8.83
CA ILE A 12 -1.05 1.26 9.52
C ILE A 12 -1.68 2.26 8.53
N LEU A 13 -0.99 2.52 7.40
CA LEU A 13 -1.45 3.44 6.36
C LEU A 13 -2.77 3.03 5.69
N VAL A 14 -3.16 1.75 5.74
CA VAL A 14 -4.48 1.30 5.22
C VAL A 14 -5.60 2.12 5.86
N ARG A 15 -5.58 2.27 7.18
CA ARG A 15 -6.65 2.98 7.91
C ARG A 15 -6.72 4.45 7.49
N LEU A 16 -5.55 5.06 7.27
CA LEU A 16 -5.42 6.44 6.80
C LEU A 16 -6.09 6.59 5.43
N HIS A 17 -5.69 5.81 4.43
CA HIS A 17 -6.19 5.95 3.05
C HIS A 17 -7.66 5.53 2.90
N VAL A 18 -8.11 4.49 3.61
CA VAL A 18 -9.52 4.08 3.59
C VAL A 18 -10.45 5.16 4.16
N LYS A 19 -10.04 5.86 5.23
CA LYS A 19 -10.82 6.98 5.78
C LYS A 19 -10.96 8.14 4.78
N ARG A 20 -9.97 8.33 3.91
CA ARG A 20 -9.94 9.36 2.86
C ARG A 20 -10.69 8.95 1.60
N GLY A 21 -11.26 7.74 1.56
CA GLY A 21 -11.92 7.19 0.39
C GLY A 21 -10.97 6.69 -0.70
N ASP A 22 -9.65 6.71 -0.46
CA ASP A 22 -8.65 6.15 -1.37
C ASP A 22 -8.54 4.63 -1.17
N HIS A 23 -9.59 3.93 -1.59
CA HIS A 23 -9.69 2.49 -1.49
C HIS A 23 -8.65 1.76 -2.33
N LEU A 24 -8.23 2.34 -3.46
CA LEU A 24 -7.23 1.72 -4.34
C LEU A 24 -5.86 1.68 -3.66
N LYS A 25 -5.41 2.79 -3.10
CA LYS A 25 -4.14 2.85 -2.35
C LYS A 25 -4.20 1.95 -1.12
N GLY A 26 -5.29 2.00 -0.36
CA GLY A 26 -5.51 1.09 0.78
C GLY A 26 -5.46 -0.39 0.39
N ALA A 27 -6.11 -0.76 -0.72
CA ALA A 27 -6.11 -2.12 -1.24
C ALA A 27 -4.71 -2.59 -1.67
N ARG A 28 -3.93 -1.74 -2.35
CA ARG A 28 -2.56 -2.07 -2.77
C ARG A 28 -1.63 -2.30 -1.56
N LEU A 29 -1.74 -1.48 -0.53
CA LEU A 29 -1.02 -1.69 0.73
C LEU A 29 -1.42 -3.02 1.40
N LEU A 30 -2.72 -3.32 1.43
CA LEU A 30 -3.24 -4.59 1.94
C LEU A 30 -2.75 -5.80 1.15
N ILE A 31 -2.65 -5.71 -0.18
CA ILE A 31 -2.08 -6.75 -1.04
C ILE A 31 -0.63 -7.02 -0.66
N ARG A 32 0.18 -5.96 -0.48
CA ARG A 32 1.59 -6.09 -0.03
C ARG A 32 1.69 -6.83 1.31
N VAL A 33 0.87 -6.45 2.29
CA VAL A 33 0.85 -7.11 3.61
C VAL A 33 0.36 -8.55 3.51
N ALA A 34 -0.71 -8.80 2.72
CA ALA A 34 -1.27 -10.13 2.52
C ALA A 34 -0.34 -11.10 1.78
N ASN A 35 0.53 -10.60 0.88
CA ASN A 35 1.58 -11.42 0.27
C ASN A 35 2.66 -11.84 1.28
N HIS A 36 2.74 -11.18 2.44
CA HIS A 36 3.69 -11.47 3.52
C HIS A 36 2.96 -11.84 4.82
N ILE A 37 1.79 -12.47 4.70
CA ILE A 37 0.87 -12.70 5.83
C ILE A 37 1.45 -13.58 6.94
N SER A 38 2.43 -14.43 6.63
CA SER A 38 3.16 -15.23 7.62
C SER A 38 3.89 -14.39 8.67
N LYS A 39 4.18 -13.12 8.39
CA LYS A 39 4.76 -12.16 9.35
C LYS A 39 3.72 -11.59 10.33
N PHE A 40 2.44 -11.86 10.13
CA PHE A 40 1.33 -11.36 10.95
C PHE A 40 0.41 -12.51 11.44
N PRO A 41 0.95 -13.52 12.15
CA PRO A 41 0.21 -14.75 12.48
C PRO A 41 -1.08 -14.50 13.27
N SER A 42 -1.08 -13.52 14.18
CA SER A 42 -2.27 -13.16 14.96
C SER A 42 -3.32 -12.35 14.19
N HIS A 43 -2.96 -11.82 13.01
CA HIS A 43 -3.81 -10.93 12.21
C HIS A 43 -4.14 -11.49 10.83
N ILE A 44 -3.90 -12.78 10.57
CA ILE A 44 -4.17 -13.42 9.26
C ILE A 44 -5.59 -13.13 8.79
N VAL A 45 -6.59 -13.50 9.59
CA VAL A 45 -8.00 -13.38 9.20
C VAL A 45 -8.45 -11.91 9.08
N PRO A 46 -8.15 -11.00 10.03
CA PRO A 46 -8.46 -9.58 9.89
C PRO A 46 -7.84 -8.91 8.66
N ILE A 47 -6.55 -9.17 8.39
CA ILE A 47 -5.84 -8.58 7.24
C ILE A 47 -6.47 -9.09 5.95
N LEU A 48 -6.57 -10.41 5.77
CA LEU A 48 -7.14 -10.98 4.55
C LEU A 48 -8.59 -10.53 4.33
N THR A 49 -9.39 -10.46 5.40
CA THR A 49 -10.79 -9.97 5.33
C THR A 49 -10.84 -8.54 4.79
N SER A 50 -9.98 -7.67 5.34
CA SER A 50 -9.86 -6.28 4.88
C SER A 50 -9.35 -6.22 3.45
N THR A 51 -8.36 -7.05 3.08
CA THR A 51 -7.83 -7.15 1.72
C THR A 51 -8.95 -7.48 0.72
N VAL A 52 -9.79 -8.48 1.00
CA VAL A 52 -10.92 -8.84 0.12
C VAL A 52 -11.90 -7.68 -0.05
N ILE A 53 -12.29 -7.03 1.05
CA ILE A 53 -13.28 -5.95 1.04
C ILE A 53 -12.75 -4.75 0.27
N GLU A 54 -11.53 -4.30 0.55
CA GLU A 54 -10.94 -3.13 -0.09
C GLU A 54 -10.57 -3.40 -1.55
N CYS A 55 -10.03 -4.58 -1.88
CA CYS A 55 -9.81 -4.97 -3.29
C CYS A 55 -11.12 -4.97 -4.08
N HIS A 56 -12.20 -5.51 -3.52
CA HIS A 56 -13.50 -5.52 -4.17
C HIS A 56 -14.06 -4.10 -4.37
N ARG A 57 -13.89 -3.20 -3.38
CA ARG A 57 -14.29 -1.78 -3.48
C ARG A 57 -13.47 -1.02 -4.52
N ALA A 58 -12.18 -1.29 -4.60
CA ALA A 58 -11.24 -0.65 -5.53
C ALA A 58 -11.30 -1.23 -6.96
N GLY A 59 -12.15 -2.23 -7.22
CA GLY A 59 -12.25 -2.87 -8.53
C GLY A 59 -11.14 -3.88 -8.85
N LEU A 60 -10.31 -4.24 -7.86
CA LEU A 60 -9.28 -5.29 -7.96
C LEU A 60 -9.92 -6.68 -7.78
N ARG A 61 -10.72 -7.10 -8.77
CA ARG A 61 -11.56 -8.31 -8.72
C ARG A 61 -10.75 -9.60 -8.61
N HIS A 62 -9.59 -9.69 -9.27
CA HIS A 62 -8.73 -10.87 -9.24
C HIS A 62 -8.03 -11.02 -7.90
N ALA A 63 -7.46 -9.95 -7.37
CA ALA A 63 -6.90 -9.92 -6.03
C ALA A 63 -7.98 -10.26 -4.98
N ALA A 64 -9.15 -9.65 -5.07
CA ALA A 64 -10.27 -9.94 -4.16
C ALA A 64 -10.64 -11.43 -4.18
N PHE A 65 -10.79 -12.01 -5.37
CA PHE A 65 -11.11 -13.44 -5.52
C PHE A 65 -10.01 -14.36 -4.97
N LYS A 66 -8.74 -14.05 -5.23
CA LYS A 66 -7.57 -14.79 -4.71
C LYS A 66 -7.62 -14.89 -3.18
N TYR A 67 -7.68 -13.76 -2.47
CA TYR A 67 -7.67 -13.76 -1.01
C TYR A 67 -8.98 -14.26 -0.40
N ALA A 68 -10.12 -14.07 -1.08
CA ALA A 68 -11.40 -14.62 -0.65
C ALA A 68 -11.39 -16.15 -0.69
N SER A 69 -10.78 -16.73 -1.74
CA SER A 69 -10.59 -18.17 -1.85
C SER A 69 -9.71 -18.71 -0.72
N THR A 70 -8.64 -18.00 -0.36
CA THR A 70 -7.81 -18.35 0.81
C THR A 70 -8.62 -18.33 2.11
N LEU A 71 -9.42 -17.28 2.34
CA LEU A 71 -10.25 -17.14 3.55
C LEU A 71 -11.35 -18.21 3.67
N MET A 72 -11.84 -18.74 2.55
CA MET A 72 -12.87 -19.78 2.55
C MET A 72 -12.35 -21.16 2.92
N ASN A 73 -11.04 -21.34 3.12
CA ASN A 73 -10.49 -22.54 3.75
C ASN A 73 -11.16 -22.74 5.14
N PRO A 74 -11.63 -23.96 5.48
CA PRO A 74 -12.26 -24.28 6.77
C PRO A 74 -11.55 -23.73 8.01
N ASP A 75 -10.22 -23.68 8.01
CA ASP A 75 -9.41 -23.21 9.14
C ASP A 75 -9.59 -21.70 9.40
N TYR A 76 -9.69 -20.91 8.33
CA TYR A 76 -9.86 -19.45 8.44
C TYR A 76 -11.33 -19.05 8.49
N ARG A 77 -12.20 -19.75 7.76
CA ARG A 77 -13.62 -19.39 7.61
C ARG A 77 -14.35 -19.28 8.94
N LYS A 78 -14.05 -20.16 9.91
CA LYS A 78 -14.66 -20.16 11.25
C LYS A 78 -14.34 -18.91 12.07
N SER A 79 -13.22 -18.27 11.76
CA SER A 79 -12.71 -17.09 12.48
C SER A 79 -13.09 -15.77 11.81
N ILE A 80 -13.80 -15.82 10.67
CA ILE A 80 -14.34 -14.64 9.99
C ILE A 80 -15.57 -14.15 10.77
N ASP A 81 -15.61 -12.86 11.09
CA ASP A 81 -16.80 -12.23 11.67
C ASP A 81 -18.04 -12.47 10.77
N ALA A 82 -19.13 -12.93 11.37
CA ALA A 82 -20.37 -13.32 10.70
C ALA A 82 -20.90 -12.25 9.74
N LYS A 83 -20.66 -10.95 10.01
CA LYS A 83 -21.10 -9.85 9.14
C LYS A 83 -20.39 -9.81 7.78
N TYR A 84 -19.22 -10.43 7.67
CA TYR A 84 -18.42 -10.45 6.44
C TYR A 84 -18.49 -11.78 5.68
N VAL A 85 -18.84 -12.90 6.33
CA VAL A 85 -18.88 -14.23 5.71
C VAL A 85 -19.67 -14.23 4.40
N LYS A 86 -20.93 -13.75 4.42
CA LYS A 86 -21.79 -13.70 3.22
C LYS A 86 -21.19 -12.84 2.09
N LYS A 87 -20.52 -11.75 2.44
CA LYS A 87 -19.87 -10.86 1.46
C LYS A 87 -18.71 -11.56 0.78
N ILE A 88 -17.86 -12.25 1.55
CA ILE A 88 -16.69 -12.96 1.01
C ILE A 88 -17.14 -14.17 0.18
N GLU A 89 -18.15 -14.92 0.62
CA GLU A 89 -18.74 -16.01 -0.16
C GLU A 89 -19.26 -15.53 -1.52
N ALA A 90 -19.89 -14.36 -1.56
CA ALA A 90 -20.38 -13.78 -2.82
C ALA A 90 -19.24 -13.45 -3.80
N VAL A 91 -18.06 -13.04 -3.31
CA VAL A 91 -16.86 -12.82 -4.14
C VAL A 91 -16.39 -14.13 -4.77
N VAL A 92 -16.30 -15.21 -3.99
CA VAL A 92 -15.83 -16.52 -4.50
C VAL A 92 -16.85 -17.14 -5.46
N ARG A 93 -18.16 -16.93 -5.26
CA ARG A 93 -19.20 -17.43 -6.17
C ARG A 93 -19.21 -16.74 -7.54
N LYS A 94 -18.60 -15.56 -7.67
CA LYS A 94 -18.54 -14.79 -8.91
C LYS A 94 -17.08 -14.52 -9.28
N PRO A 95 -16.34 -15.56 -9.74
CA PRO A 95 -14.97 -15.37 -10.19
C PRO A 95 -14.93 -14.32 -11.32
N PRO A 96 -13.88 -13.47 -11.36
CA PRO A 96 -13.71 -12.53 -12.44
C PRO A 96 -13.60 -13.28 -13.77
N LYS A 97 -14.22 -12.71 -14.82
CA LYS A 97 -14.21 -13.31 -16.15
C LYS A 97 -12.90 -12.98 -16.83
N ASN A 98 -12.21 -13.99 -17.36
CA ASN A 98 -11.04 -13.77 -18.20
C ASN A 98 -11.52 -13.37 -19.61
N GLY A 99 -11.60 -12.07 -19.88
CA GLY A 99 -11.56 -11.52 -21.24
C GLY A 99 -12.73 -11.83 -22.19
N LYS A 100 -13.93 -12.21 -21.70
CA LYS A 100 -15.13 -12.30 -22.56
C LYS A 100 -16.01 -11.07 -22.39
N GLY A 101 -16.13 -10.27 -23.45
CA GLY A 101 -17.05 -9.12 -23.52
C GLY A 101 -16.43 -7.74 -23.31
N GLY A 102 -15.11 -7.58 -23.49
CA GLY A 102 -14.43 -6.28 -23.39
C GLY A 102 -13.96 -5.89 -21.97
N GLU A 103 -14.09 -6.79 -20.99
CA GLU A 103 -13.50 -6.57 -19.66
C GLU A 103 -11.97 -6.81 -19.65
N PRO A 104 -11.18 -6.01 -18.90
CA PRO A 104 -9.73 -6.15 -18.83
C PRO A 104 -9.27 -7.55 -18.40
N LEU A 105 -8.17 -8.02 -18.98
CA LEU A 105 -7.47 -9.26 -18.63
C LEU A 105 -6.71 -9.13 -17.29
N GLY A 106 -7.41 -8.83 -16.20
CA GLY A 106 -6.81 -8.69 -14.89
C GLY A 106 -7.30 -7.50 -14.09
N ASP A 107 -6.65 -7.28 -12.94
CA ASP A 107 -6.82 -6.05 -12.19
C ASP A 107 -6.11 -4.88 -12.91
N PRO A 108 -6.56 -3.63 -12.72
CA PRO A 108 -5.89 -2.44 -13.26
C PRO A 108 -4.39 -2.48 -13.01
N LEU A 109 -3.60 -2.12 -14.03
CA LEU A 109 -2.15 -1.98 -13.86
C LEU A 109 -1.84 -0.80 -12.94
N GLU A 110 -0.76 -0.93 -12.19
CA GLU A 110 -0.25 0.17 -11.37
C GLU A 110 0.43 1.21 -12.26
N ALA A 111 0.37 2.47 -11.82
CA ALA A 111 1.16 3.50 -12.46
C ALA A 111 2.65 3.16 -12.33
N LEU A 112 3.41 3.46 -13.39
CA LEU A 112 4.86 3.33 -13.37
C LEU A 112 5.48 4.66 -12.98
N THR A 113 6.44 4.62 -12.07
CA THR A 113 7.24 5.77 -11.64
C THR A 113 8.73 5.44 -11.77
N PRO A 114 9.61 6.44 -11.91
CA PRO A 114 11.03 6.19 -12.13
C PRO A 114 11.74 5.73 -10.84
N CYS A 115 12.57 4.70 -10.95
CA CYS A 115 13.50 4.30 -9.90
C CYS A 115 14.46 5.46 -9.56
N PRO A 116 14.65 5.83 -8.29
CA PRO A 116 15.50 6.97 -7.94
C PRO A 116 17.00 6.70 -8.18
N TYR A 117 17.42 5.45 -8.41
CA TYR A 117 18.82 5.13 -8.70
C TYR A 117 19.15 5.15 -10.19
N CYS A 118 18.28 4.58 -11.03
CA CYS A 118 18.58 4.32 -12.44
C CYS A 118 17.46 4.73 -13.41
N GLU A 119 16.43 5.41 -12.93
CA GLU A 119 15.30 5.95 -13.71
C GLU A 119 14.43 4.91 -14.44
N TYR A 120 14.72 3.61 -14.27
CA TYR A 120 13.89 2.54 -14.79
C TYR A 120 12.46 2.66 -14.26
N MET A 121 11.47 2.59 -15.16
CA MET A 121 10.06 2.70 -14.84
C MET A 121 9.55 1.38 -14.23
N LEU A 122 9.11 1.43 -12.97
CA LEU A 122 8.56 0.27 -12.25
C LEU A 122 7.26 0.64 -11.54
N PRO A 123 6.41 -0.34 -11.19
CA PRO A 123 5.20 -0.11 -10.42
C PRO A 123 5.47 0.75 -9.18
N GLU A 124 4.64 1.76 -8.95
CA GLU A 124 4.83 2.72 -7.84
C GLU A 124 4.89 2.06 -6.46
N THR A 125 4.32 0.87 -6.28
CA THR A 125 4.41 0.12 -5.01
C THR A 125 5.59 -0.83 -4.91
N ASP A 126 6.37 -1.02 -5.96
CA ASP A 126 7.57 -1.85 -5.91
C ASP A 126 8.70 -1.12 -5.19
N ILE A 127 9.32 -1.80 -4.23
CA ILE A 127 10.45 -1.28 -3.42
C ILE A 127 11.76 -1.98 -3.76
N PHE A 128 11.80 -2.75 -4.85
CA PHE A 128 13.00 -3.38 -5.36
C PHE A 128 13.06 -3.16 -6.86
N CYS A 129 14.14 -2.55 -7.34
CA CYS A 129 14.32 -2.32 -8.76
C CYS A 129 14.91 -3.55 -9.44
N SER A 130 14.18 -4.15 -10.39
CA SER A 130 14.69 -5.28 -11.16
C SER A 130 15.84 -4.91 -12.10
N ASN A 131 16.02 -3.63 -12.44
CA ASN A 131 17.08 -3.15 -13.32
C ASN A 131 18.42 -2.98 -12.56
N CYS A 132 18.48 -2.08 -11.57
CA CYS A 132 19.71 -1.83 -10.82
C CYS A 132 19.90 -2.74 -9.60
N LYS A 133 18.94 -3.64 -9.32
CA LYS A 133 18.98 -4.61 -8.20
C LYS A 133 19.11 -3.99 -6.81
N LEU A 134 18.68 -2.74 -6.64
CA LEU A 134 18.67 -2.03 -5.37
C LEU A 134 17.27 -2.01 -4.74
N ASN A 135 17.23 -2.05 -3.41
CA ASN A 135 16.03 -1.73 -2.66
C ASN A 135 15.81 -0.23 -2.69
N ILE A 136 14.57 0.20 -2.84
CA ILE A 136 14.17 1.60 -2.93
C ILE A 136 13.48 2.01 -1.63
N PRO A 137 13.81 3.19 -1.06
CA PRO A 137 13.12 3.68 0.11
C PRO A 137 11.65 3.95 -0.21
N PHE A 138 10.80 3.86 0.79
CA PHE A 138 9.37 4.09 0.62
C PHE A 138 8.95 5.43 1.22
N CYS A 139 7.95 6.03 0.60
CA CYS A 139 7.26 7.19 1.09
C CYS A 139 6.43 6.83 2.32
N ILE A 140 6.69 7.48 3.45
CA ILE A 140 5.95 7.24 4.70
C ILE A 140 4.47 7.66 4.64
N VAL A 141 4.04 8.36 3.61
CA VAL A 141 2.65 8.81 3.46
C VAL A 141 1.83 7.85 2.59
N THR A 142 2.39 7.43 1.45
CA THR A 142 1.68 6.60 0.48
C THR A 142 2.03 5.12 0.60
N GLY A 143 3.18 4.80 1.18
CA GLY A 143 3.78 3.47 1.15
C GLY A 143 4.34 3.07 -0.22
N ARG A 144 4.32 3.95 -1.23
CA ARG A 144 4.97 3.75 -2.54
C ARG A 144 6.48 3.94 -2.43
N HIS A 145 7.27 3.55 -3.44
CA HIS A 145 8.66 3.97 -3.49
C HIS A 145 8.78 5.49 -3.68
N ILE A 146 9.89 6.07 -3.24
CA ILE A 146 10.15 7.50 -3.40
C ILE A 146 10.62 7.84 -4.82
N VAL A 147 10.33 9.06 -5.25
CA VAL A 147 10.82 9.63 -6.52
C VAL A 147 11.65 10.88 -6.23
N LYS A 148 12.70 11.13 -7.02
CA LYS A 148 13.62 12.26 -6.80
C LYS A 148 12.93 13.62 -6.97
N ASP A 149 12.09 13.76 -7.99
CA ASP A 149 11.52 15.04 -8.40
C ASP A 149 10.56 15.67 -7.38
N ASP A 150 10.00 14.86 -6.49
CA ASP A 150 9.04 15.29 -5.47
C ASP A 150 9.37 14.71 -4.09
N LEU A 151 10.66 14.65 -3.74
CA LEU A 151 11.10 14.16 -2.45
C LEU A 151 11.04 15.25 -1.37
N THR A 152 10.55 14.89 -0.19
CA THR A 152 10.71 15.64 1.06
C THR A 152 11.00 14.67 2.21
N ALA A 153 11.27 15.19 3.40
CA ALA A 153 11.39 14.41 4.62
C ALA A 153 10.59 15.04 5.75
N CYS A 154 10.10 14.21 6.66
CA CYS A 154 9.46 14.70 7.87
C CYS A 154 10.48 15.49 8.72
N PRO A 155 10.18 16.74 9.14
CA PRO A 155 11.11 17.52 9.94
C PRO A 155 11.37 16.95 11.34
N GLU A 156 10.48 16.06 11.82
CA GLU A 156 10.55 15.51 13.18
C GLU A 156 11.22 14.14 13.24
N CYS A 157 11.07 13.31 12.20
CA CYS A 157 11.64 11.95 12.17
C CYS A 157 12.58 11.67 11.00
N ASN A 158 12.79 12.65 10.12
CA ASN A 158 13.65 12.58 8.95
C ASN A 158 13.35 11.44 7.95
N PHE A 159 12.17 10.81 8.03
CA PHE A 159 11.78 9.79 7.07
C PHE A 159 11.32 10.40 5.74
N PRO A 160 11.64 9.78 4.59
CA PRO A 160 11.33 10.32 3.28
C PRO A 160 9.85 10.17 2.92
N ALA A 161 9.32 11.15 2.19
CA ALA A 161 7.97 11.16 1.68
C ALA A 161 7.91 11.81 0.29
N ILE A 162 6.88 11.45 -0.48
CA ILE A 162 6.46 12.19 -1.67
C ILE A 162 5.81 13.48 -1.16
N ARG A 163 6.37 14.63 -1.54
CA ARG A 163 6.05 15.94 -0.94
C ARG A 163 4.62 16.36 -1.22
N VAL A 164 4.12 16.21 -2.44
CA VAL A 164 2.73 16.58 -2.75
C VAL A 164 1.74 15.74 -1.96
N GLU A 165 2.02 14.46 -1.77
CA GLU A 165 1.16 13.56 -1.00
C GLU A 165 1.23 13.88 0.49
N PHE A 166 2.40 14.24 1.02
CA PHE A 166 2.52 14.63 2.42
C PHE A 166 1.81 15.96 2.70
N LEU A 167 1.96 16.96 1.83
CA LEU A 167 1.20 18.21 1.91
C LEU A 167 -0.31 17.98 1.83
N ASP A 168 -0.75 17.11 0.93
CA ASP A 168 -2.17 16.79 0.76
C ASP A 168 -2.79 16.19 2.03
N ILE A 169 -2.06 15.30 2.71
CA ILE A 169 -2.50 14.74 4.00
C ILE A 169 -2.53 15.80 5.09
N LEU A 170 -1.49 16.63 5.18
CA LEU A 170 -1.40 17.63 6.24
C LEU A 170 -2.48 18.71 6.14
N ASN A 171 -2.88 19.06 4.91
CA ASN A 171 -3.86 20.11 4.67
C ASN A 171 -5.31 19.66 4.81
N LYS A 172 -5.60 18.36 4.57
CA LYS A 172 -6.99 17.87 4.50
C LYS A 172 -7.48 17.20 5.78
N ASP A 173 -6.65 16.36 6.41
CA ASP A 173 -7.16 15.37 7.35
C ASP A 173 -6.33 15.25 8.64
N GLU A 174 -5.00 15.34 8.56
CA GLU A 174 -4.11 14.99 9.67
C GLU A 174 -3.09 16.10 9.92
N SER A 175 -3.03 16.69 11.12
CA SER A 175 -1.95 17.64 11.45
C SER A 175 -0.61 16.97 11.77
N SER A 176 -0.51 15.64 11.62
CA SER A 176 0.57 14.81 12.14
C SER A 176 1.18 13.87 11.10
N CYS A 177 2.46 13.56 11.29
CA CYS A 177 3.19 12.59 10.49
C CYS A 177 2.68 11.17 10.75
N PRO A 178 2.33 10.37 9.73
CA PRO A 178 1.84 9.00 9.92
C PRO A 178 2.90 8.02 10.43
N MET A 179 4.19 8.38 10.39
CA MET A 179 5.29 7.55 10.89
C MET A 179 5.60 7.81 12.37
N CYS A 180 5.79 9.06 12.76
CA CYS A 180 6.18 9.41 14.14
C CYS A 180 5.05 10.01 15.00
N SER A 181 3.88 10.29 14.42
CA SER A 181 2.73 10.94 15.07
C SER A 181 2.96 12.38 15.55
N GLU A 182 4.16 12.94 15.36
CA GLU A 182 4.43 14.34 15.68
C GLU A 182 3.69 15.29 14.73
N LYS A 183 3.34 16.47 15.25
CA LYS A 183 2.70 17.50 14.44
C LYS A 183 3.70 18.10 13.46
N VAL A 184 3.28 18.21 12.19
CA VAL A 184 4.13 18.75 11.12
C VAL A 184 3.47 19.98 10.53
N ASP A 185 4.22 21.08 10.48
CA ASP A 185 3.83 22.27 9.74
C ASP A 185 4.07 22.04 8.24
N PRO A 186 3.03 22.09 7.37
CA PRO A 186 3.18 21.95 5.93
C PRO A 186 4.24 22.87 5.32
N LYS A 187 4.48 24.06 5.90
CA LYS A 187 5.48 25.01 5.41
C LYS A 187 6.92 24.52 5.58
N LYS A 188 7.15 23.57 6.49
CA LYS A 188 8.47 22.96 6.71
C LYS A 188 8.75 21.80 5.74
N LEU A 189 7.77 21.38 4.93
CA LEU A 189 7.96 20.34 3.90
C LEU A 189 8.61 20.92 2.64
N LEU A 190 9.93 21.11 2.73
CA LEU A 190 10.75 21.58 1.61
C LEU A 190 11.08 20.43 0.66
N LYS A 191 11.16 20.75 -0.63
CA LYS A 191 11.69 19.82 -1.63
C LYS A 191 13.18 19.59 -1.33
N ILE A 192 13.60 18.33 -1.35
CA ILE A 192 15.00 17.96 -1.17
C ILE A 192 15.68 17.99 -2.54
N GLU A 193 16.72 18.82 -2.66
CA GLU A 193 17.56 18.89 -3.87
C GLU A 193 18.60 17.76 -3.89
N ASN A 194 19.28 17.53 -2.76
CA ASN A 194 20.21 16.40 -2.62
C ASN A 194 19.50 15.18 -2.02
N THR A 195 19.10 14.25 -2.88
CA THR A 195 18.37 13.03 -2.49
C THR A 195 19.27 11.91 -1.97
N GLU A 196 20.59 11.99 -2.16
CA GLU A 196 21.53 10.91 -1.81
C GLU A 196 21.40 10.40 -0.38
N PRO A 197 21.24 11.25 0.67
CA PRO A 197 21.13 10.78 2.05
C PRO A 197 19.91 9.90 2.32
N TYR A 198 18.90 9.93 1.44
CA TYR A 198 17.68 9.15 1.57
C TYR A 198 17.71 7.87 0.74
N LEU A 199 18.72 7.70 -0.11
CA LEU A 199 18.88 6.54 -1.00
C LEU A 199 19.82 5.49 -0.42
N ASP A 200 20.48 5.76 0.71
CA ASP A 200 21.35 4.79 1.38
C ASP A 200 20.52 4.00 2.40
N ILE A 201 20.15 2.77 2.03
CA ILE A 201 19.37 1.87 2.89
C ILE A 201 20.31 0.76 3.38
N GLU A 202 20.85 0.91 4.58
CA GLU A 202 21.50 -0.19 5.31
C GLU A 202 20.47 -1.20 5.89
#